data_AF-A0A343JE25-F1
#
_entry.id   AF-A0A343JE25-F1
#
_cell.length_a   1.000
_cell.length_b   1.000
_cell.length_c   1.000
_cell.angle_alpha   90.00
_cell.angle_beta   90.00
_cell.angle_gamma   90.00
#
_symmetry.space_group_name_H-M   'P 1'
#
loop_
_entity.id
_entity.type
_entity.pdbx_description
1 polymer ?
#
loop_
_entity_poly.entity_id
_entity_poly.type
_entity_poly.pdbx_seq_one_letter_code
_entity_poly.pdbx_strand_id
1 'polypeptide(L)'
;MRKPSIFSREYERKMRARRKRIILISSLILAAIIIILSKSLISNINFDSLKDKIQAWIDSGDNISSNEESPIEENIIEETTEKLEEEKVEEKLIELKVNESDTLVLEYEELNGVKKFKDVKENKANLTYSINPSKTVVLTIDKNQDMKIFKTDKAEVIIHAPNYIAPNGEVFEKNAVIKTYDNYLWNVEAKFISDTKAAYISNVPYFGYDLNKYIWIVDIDSKTHTTLWNSKGKDVKLNNLTDKGLEVSIDGNVKYVNQNGQLIN
;
A
#
# COMPACT_ATOMS: atom_id res chain seq x y z
N MET A 1 15.27 26.50 -31.30
CA MET A 1 14.54 27.56 -32.04
C MET A 1 14.17 28.69 -31.09
N ARG A 2 14.50 29.94 -31.45
CA ARG A 2 14.20 31.16 -30.66
C ARG A 2 12.69 31.30 -30.45
N LYS A 3 12.26 31.70 -29.24
CA LYS A 3 10.83 31.82 -28.91
C LYS A 3 10.18 32.89 -29.81
N PRO A 4 9.02 32.63 -30.44
CA PRO A 4 8.29 33.65 -31.19
C PRO A 4 7.77 34.72 -30.23
N SER A 5 7.69 35.97 -30.71
CA SER A 5 7.16 37.08 -29.92
C SER A 5 5.71 36.82 -29.51
N ILE A 6 5.42 37.01 -28.21
CA ILE A 6 4.10 36.84 -27.58
C ILE A 6 3.08 37.82 -28.17
N PHE A 7 3.53 38.95 -28.70
CA PHE A 7 2.68 39.97 -29.32
C PHE A 7 2.42 39.74 -30.81
N SER A 8 2.91 38.65 -31.39
CA SER A 8 2.66 38.35 -32.80
C SER A 8 1.28 37.69 -32.99
N ARG A 9 0.52 38.15 -33.99
CA ARG A 9 -0.77 37.55 -34.40
C ARG A 9 -0.67 36.05 -34.69
N GLU A 10 0.52 35.56 -35.02
CA GLU A 10 0.80 34.16 -35.32
C GLU A 10 1.34 33.34 -34.12
N TYR A 11 1.48 33.95 -32.94
CA TYR A 11 2.06 33.31 -31.76
C TYR A 11 1.35 32.00 -31.40
N GLU A 12 0.03 32.05 -31.28
CA GLU A 12 -0.84 30.92 -30.99
C GLU A 12 -0.68 29.79 -32.02
N ARG A 13 -0.66 30.14 -33.32
CA ARG A 13 -0.49 29.18 -34.41
C ARG A 13 0.86 28.45 -34.33
N LYS A 14 1.94 29.20 -34.09
CA LYS A 14 3.31 28.66 -33.96
C LYS A 14 3.46 27.80 -32.70
N MET A 15 2.84 28.19 -31.59
CA MET A 15 2.86 27.44 -30.34
C MET A 15 2.06 26.13 -30.43
N ARG A 16 0.91 26.10 -31.12
CA ARG A 16 0.15 24.86 -31.37
C ARG A 16 0.92 23.88 -32.26
N ALA A 17 1.54 24.35 -33.34
CA ALA A 17 2.37 23.51 -34.20
C ALA A 17 3.59 22.94 -33.44
N ARG A 18 4.21 23.73 -32.56
CA ARG A 18 5.31 23.28 -31.70
C ARG A 18 4.85 22.22 -30.70
N ARG A 19 3.71 22.41 -30.03
CA ARG A 19 3.13 21.42 -29.11
C ARG A 19 2.88 20.08 -29.81
N LYS A 20 2.27 20.09 -31.00
CA LYS A 20 2.05 18.86 -31.80
C LYS A 20 3.36 18.16 -32.18
N ARG A 21 4.40 18.89 -32.58
CA ARG A 21 5.71 18.31 -32.89
C ARG A 21 6.39 17.70 -31.67
N ILE A 22 6.32 18.35 -30.51
CA ILE A 22 6.89 17.81 -29.26
C ILE A 22 6.16 16.54 -28.85
N ILE A 23 4.82 16.51 -28.92
CA ILE A 23 4.02 15.32 -28.62
C ILE A 23 4.37 14.17 -29.56
N LEU A 24 4.47 14.43 -30.87
CA LEU A 24 4.86 13.41 -31.85
C LEU A 24 6.26 12.85 -31.58
N ILE A 25 7.26 13.70 -31.34
CA ILE A 25 8.63 13.26 -31.06
C ILE A 25 8.69 12.47 -29.74
N SER A 26 8.00 12.96 -28.70
CA SER A 26 7.91 12.28 -27.40
C SER A 26 7.26 10.91 -27.53
N SER A 27 6.20 10.79 -28.33
CA SER A 27 5.52 9.51 -28.60
C SER A 27 6.44 8.54 -29.34
N LEU A 28 7.26 9.03 -30.27
CA LEU A 28 8.19 8.20 -31.06
C LEU A 28 9.35 7.68 -30.20
N ILE A 29 9.87 8.51 -29.29
CA ILE A 29 10.88 8.11 -28.30
C ILE A 29 10.30 7.07 -27.33
N LEU A 30 9.07 7.26 -26.86
CA LEU A 30 8.41 6.32 -25.96
C LEU A 30 8.20 4.95 -26.63
N ALA A 31 7.75 4.94 -27.90
CA ALA A 31 7.61 3.71 -28.68
C ALA A 31 8.95 2.98 -28.88
N ALA A 32 10.04 3.71 -29.13
CA ALA A 32 11.38 3.12 -29.25
C ALA A 32 11.84 2.48 -27.93
N ILE A 33 11.59 3.11 -26.78
CA ILE A 33 11.91 2.55 -25.46
C ILE A 33 11.12 1.26 -25.20
N ILE A 34 9.82 1.23 -25.54
CA ILE A 34 8.98 0.03 -25.39
C ILE A 34 9.54 -1.13 -26.23
N ILE A 35 9.97 -0.89 -27.47
CA ILE A 35 10.56 -1.92 -28.35
C ILE A 35 11.89 -2.46 -27.81
N ILE A 36 12.71 -1.58 -27.21
CA ILE A 36 13.98 -1.98 -26.59
C ILE A 36 13.72 -2.84 -25.34
N LEU A 37 12.77 -2.44 -24.51
CA LEU A 37 12.38 -3.18 -23.30
C LEU A 37 11.68 -4.50 -23.63
N SER A 38 10.86 -4.57 -24.69
CA SER A 38 10.20 -5.81 -25.09
C SER A 38 11.20 -6.87 -25.55
N LYS A 39 12.30 -6.48 -26.20
CA LYS A 39 13.38 -7.43 -26.54
C LYS A 39 14.12 -7.97 -25.32
N SER A 40 14.17 -7.23 -24.22
CA SER A 40 14.82 -7.66 -22.97
C SER A 40 13.93 -8.55 -22.09
N LEU A 41 12.61 -8.52 -22.26
CA LEU A 41 11.66 -9.28 -21.43
C LEU A 41 11.26 -10.64 -22.04
N ILE A 42 11.43 -10.84 -23.36
CA ILE A 42 10.95 -12.04 -24.06
C ILE A 42 11.97 -13.20 -24.07
N SER A 43 13.23 -13.00 -23.66
CA SER A 43 14.23 -14.08 -23.71
C SER A 43 14.25 -15.03 -22.51
N ASN A 44 13.52 -14.75 -21.42
CA ASN A 44 13.61 -15.53 -20.17
C ASN A 44 12.26 -15.98 -19.57
N ILE A 45 11.16 -15.92 -20.33
CA ILE A 45 9.86 -16.40 -19.85
C ILE A 45 9.61 -17.79 -20.43
N ASN A 46 9.79 -18.82 -19.60
CA ASN A 46 9.51 -20.21 -19.98
C ASN A 46 8.00 -20.48 -19.89
N PHE A 47 7.31 -20.37 -21.03
CA PHE A 47 5.87 -20.58 -21.18
C PHE A 47 5.41 -22.04 -20.97
N ASP A 48 6.35 -23.00 -20.92
CA ASP A 48 6.02 -24.41 -20.72
C ASP A 48 5.41 -24.64 -19.31
N SER A 49 5.93 -23.94 -18.29
CA SER A 49 5.44 -24.05 -16.91
C SER A 49 4.01 -23.54 -16.67
N LEU A 50 3.50 -22.69 -17.55
CA LEU A 50 2.13 -22.16 -17.49
C LEU A 50 1.13 -23.10 -18.15
N LYS A 51 1.55 -23.80 -19.22
CA LYS A 51 0.73 -24.78 -19.92
C LYS A 51 0.46 -26.01 -19.06
N ASP A 52 1.47 -26.48 -18.33
CA ASP A 52 1.34 -27.64 -17.45
C ASP A 52 0.40 -27.37 -16.26
N LYS A 53 0.39 -26.13 -15.74
CA LYS A 53 -0.52 -25.73 -14.64
C LYS A 53 -1.98 -25.59 -15.09
N ILE A 54 -2.21 -25.17 -16.34
CA ILE A 54 -3.56 -25.05 -16.89
C ILE A 54 -4.12 -26.45 -17.22
N GLN A 55 -3.28 -27.35 -17.74
CA GLN A 55 -3.67 -28.72 -18.01
C GLN A 55 -4.01 -29.49 -16.73
N ALA A 56 -3.19 -29.35 -15.67
CA ALA A 56 -3.46 -29.96 -14.37
C ALA A 56 -4.77 -29.50 -13.72
N TRP A 57 -5.20 -28.26 -13.98
CA TRP A 57 -6.48 -27.72 -13.47
C TRP A 57 -7.69 -28.25 -14.25
N ILE A 58 -7.55 -28.47 -15.56
CA ILE A 58 -8.58 -29.05 -16.42
C ILE A 58 -8.76 -30.55 -16.11
N ASP A 59 -7.67 -31.27 -15.85
CA ASP A 59 -7.70 -32.70 -15.53
C ASP A 59 -8.18 -32.99 -14.10
N SER A 60 -8.21 -31.97 -13.22
CA SER A 60 -8.72 -32.08 -11.83
C SER A 60 -10.22 -31.74 -11.69
N GLY A 61 -10.89 -31.41 -12.80
CA GLY A 61 -12.27 -30.90 -12.82
C GLY A 61 -13.38 -31.94 -12.95
N ASP A 62 -13.06 -33.21 -13.16
CA ASP A 62 -14.04 -34.30 -13.27
C ASP A 62 -13.76 -35.35 -12.18
N ASN A 63 -14.45 -35.24 -11.04
CA ASN A 63 -14.93 -36.34 -10.18
C ASN A 63 -15.38 -35.79 -8.82
N ILE A 64 -16.60 -35.22 -8.77
CA ILE A 64 -17.39 -35.24 -7.53
C ILE A 64 -18.76 -35.77 -7.92
N SER A 65 -18.88 -37.09 -7.87
CA SER A 65 -20.17 -37.79 -7.87
C SER A 65 -20.30 -38.49 -6.53
N SER A 66 -21.33 -38.09 -5.80
CA SER A 66 -21.76 -38.60 -4.50
C SER A 66 -22.26 -40.04 -4.58
N ASN A 67 -21.81 -40.87 -3.63
CA ASN A 67 -22.50 -42.00 -2.97
C ASN A 67 -21.43 -42.69 -2.07
N GLU A 68 -21.68 -43.22 -0.87
CA GLU A 68 -22.73 -44.14 -0.47
C GLU A 68 -23.03 -44.02 1.04
N GLU A 69 -24.32 -44.13 1.39
CA GLU A 69 -24.81 -44.55 2.70
C GLU A 69 -24.87 -46.09 2.76
N SER A 70 -24.61 -46.69 3.94
CA SER A 70 -25.37 -47.85 4.45
C SER A 70 -25.04 -48.16 5.93
N PRO A 71 -25.97 -48.80 6.68
CA PRO A 71 -26.26 -48.47 8.09
C PRO A 71 -25.99 -49.63 9.07
N ILE A 72 -25.84 -49.34 10.38
CA ILE A 72 -26.15 -50.29 11.48
C ILE A 72 -26.62 -49.52 12.74
N GLU A 73 -27.77 -49.92 13.29
CA GLU A 73 -28.40 -49.44 14.54
C GLU A 73 -27.81 -50.05 15.83
N GLU A 74 -27.67 -49.18 16.84
CA GLU A 74 -27.92 -49.25 18.30
C GLU A 74 -27.73 -50.53 19.15
N ASN A 75 -26.90 -50.42 20.22
CA ASN A 75 -27.39 -50.22 21.60
C ASN A 75 -26.25 -50.05 22.67
N ILE A 76 -26.23 -48.87 23.33
CA ILE A 76 -26.09 -48.52 24.79
C ILE A 76 -24.97 -49.25 25.63
N ILE A 77 -24.05 -48.61 26.39
CA ILE A 77 -24.22 -47.87 27.67
C ILE A 77 -22.91 -47.14 28.10
N GLU A 78 -23.10 -45.87 28.46
CA GLU A 78 -22.51 -44.97 29.49
C GLU A 78 -20.99 -44.72 29.68
N GLU A 79 -20.68 -43.43 29.45
CA GLU A 79 -19.89 -42.50 30.27
C GLU A 79 -18.47 -42.87 30.71
N THR A 80 -17.51 -42.36 29.95
CA THR A 80 -16.41 -41.59 30.54
C THR A 80 -16.15 -40.39 29.65
N THR A 81 -16.42 -39.21 30.19
CA THR A 81 -16.21 -37.91 29.53
C THR A 81 -14.71 -37.66 29.39
N GLU A 82 -14.09 -38.25 28.37
CA GLU A 82 -12.83 -37.74 27.83
C GLU A 82 -13.16 -36.42 27.13
N LYS A 83 -12.83 -35.35 27.85
CA LYS A 83 -12.72 -33.99 27.33
C LYS A 83 -11.88 -34.07 26.05
N LEU A 84 -12.55 -33.99 24.90
CA LEU A 84 -11.93 -33.65 23.62
C LEU A 84 -11.06 -32.42 23.90
N GLU A 85 -9.75 -32.63 23.94
CA GLU A 85 -8.81 -31.57 23.67
C GLU A 85 -9.17 -31.08 22.27
N GLU A 86 -9.84 -29.92 22.21
CA GLU A 86 -9.83 -29.10 21.02
C GLU A 86 -8.37 -29.00 20.61
N GLU A 87 -8.04 -29.68 19.51
CA GLU A 87 -6.74 -29.63 18.89
C GLU A 87 -6.47 -28.15 18.62
N LYS A 88 -5.65 -27.55 19.49
CA LYS A 88 -5.37 -26.13 19.51
C LYS A 88 -4.60 -25.86 18.22
N VAL A 89 -5.31 -25.44 17.17
CA VAL A 89 -4.71 -25.04 15.90
C VAL A 89 -3.60 -24.07 16.24
N GLU A 90 -2.36 -24.51 16.09
CA GLU A 90 -1.20 -23.77 16.54
C GLU A 90 -1.13 -22.50 15.70
N GLU A 91 -1.44 -21.35 16.31
CA GLU A 91 -1.48 -20.08 15.62
C GLU A 91 -0.10 -19.81 15.01
N LYS A 92 -0.04 -19.70 13.68
CA LYS A 92 1.21 -19.39 12.99
C LYS A 92 1.52 -17.91 13.19
N LEU A 93 2.54 -17.62 14.01
CA LEU A 93 2.92 -16.27 14.37
C LEU A 93 4.19 -15.81 13.63
N ILE A 94 4.23 -14.52 13.32
CA ILE A 94 5.40 -13.83 12.80
C ILE A 94 5.67 -12.57 13.61
N GLU A 95 6.91 -12.44 14.08
CA GLU A 95 7.39 -11.25 14.78
C GLU A 95 8.16 -10.35 13.81
N LEU A 96 7.75 -9.09 13.74
CA LEU A 96 8.36 -8.03 12.96
C LEU A 96 9.07 -7.05 13.90
N LYS A 97 10.39 -6.88 13.73
CA LYS A 97 11.18 -5.90 14.48
C LYS A 97 11.05 -4.53 13.80
N VAL A 98 10.31 -3.62 14.41
CA VAL A 98 10.02 -2.30 13.83
C VAL A 98 11.17 -1.33 14.03
N ASN A 99 11.77 -1.33 15.22
CA ASN A 99 13.02 -0.64 15.52
C ASN A 99 13.83 -1.47 16.55
N GLU A 100 14.84 -0.88 17.18
CA GLU A 100 15.68 -1.61 18.15
C GLU A 100 14.90 -2.16 19.36
N SER A 101 13.84 -1.48 19.79
CA SER A 101 13.06 -1.81 20.99
C SER A 101 11.65 -2.35 20.69
N ASP A 102 11.07 -1.96 19.57
CA ASP A 102 9.64 -2.14 19.31
C ASP A 102 9.41 -3.28 18.31
N THR A 103 8.47 -4.17 18.65
CA THR A 103 8.08 -5.32 17.84
C THR A 103 6.57 -5.34 17.61
N LEU A 104 6.17 -5.90 16.47
CA LEU A 104 4.78 -6.15 16.10
C LEU A 104 4.63 -7.64 15.80
N VAL A 105 3.73 -8.32 16.52
CA VAL A 105 3.47 -9.75 16.35
C VAL A 105 2.15 -9.94 15.60
N LEU A 106 2.19 -10.67 14.49
CA LEU A 106 1.04 -10.96 13.66
C LEU A 106 0.79 -12.46 13.54
N GLU A 107 -0.47 -12.83 13.41
CA GLU A 107 -0.86 -14.13 12.87
C GLU A 107 -0.74 -14.12 11.35
N TYR A 108 -0.32 -15.23 10.77
CA TYR A 108 -0.35 -15.45 9.34
C TYR A 108 -0.97 -16.80 9.00
N GLU A 109 -1.52 -16.91 7.80
CA GLU A 109 -1.93 -18.17 7.20
C GLU A 109 -1.07 -18.49 5.98
N GLU A 110 -1.03 -19.75 5.59
CA GLU A 110 -0.34 -20.19 4.40
C GLU A 110 -1.29 -21.06 3.58
N LEU A 111 -1.66 -20.55 2.41
CA LEU A 111 -2.55 -21.22 1.47
C LEU A 111 -1.81 -21.37 0.15
N ASN A 112 -1.67 -22.61 -0.34
CA ASN A 112 -0.97 -22.91 -1.60
C ASN A 112 0.46 -22.35 -1.66
N GLY A 113 1.18 -22.36 -0.53
CA GLY A 113 2.55 -21.83 -0.42
C GLY A 113 2.66 -20.30 -0.39
N VAL A 114 1.54 -19.58 -0.34
CA VAL A 114 1.51 -18.12 -0.20
C VAL A 114 1.14 -17.76 1.23
N LYS A 115 2.08 -17.09 1.92
CA LYS A 115 1.84 -16.55 3.26
C LYS A 115 1.04 -15.26 3.19
N LYS A 116 0.04 -15.13 4.04
CA LYS A 116 -0.80 -13.94 4.19
C LYS A 116 -0.96 -13.59 5.66
N PHE A 117 -0.77 -12.32 6.02
CA PHE A 117 -1.09 -11.82 7.35
C PHE A 117 -2.60 -11.95 7.62
N LYS A 118 -2.98 -12.25 8.86
CA LYS A 118 -4.38 -12.32 9.26
C LYS A 118 -4.75 -11.17 10.17
N ASP A 119 -4.12 -11.12 11.34
CA ASP A 119 -4.42 -10.14 12.38
C ASP A 119 -3.19 -9.84 13.24
N VAL A 120 -3.22 -8.74 13.97
CA VAL A 120 -2.19 -8.38 14.95
C VAL A 120 -2.53 -9.02 16.30
N LYS A 121 -1.61 -9.84 16.82
CA LYS A 121 -1.75 -10.50 18.13
C LYS A 121 -1.11 -9.68 19.25
N GLU A 122 -0.04 -8.95 18.94
CA GLU A 122 0.64 -8.12 19.94
C GLU A 122 1.19 -6.82 19.32
N ASN A 123 0.89 -5.69 19.96
CA ASN A 123 1.42 -4.36 19.63
C ASN A 123 1.71 -3.57 20.92
N LYS A 124 2.69 -4.02 21.71
CA LYS A 124 3.03 -3.40 23.02
C LYS A 124 3.47 -1.93 22.90
N ALA A 125 4.06 -1.57 21.77
CA ALA A 125 4.56 -0.21 21.53
C ALA A 125 3.48 0.76 21.01
N ASN A 126 2.21 0.32 20.88
CA ASN A 126 1.12 1.13 20.33
C ASN A 126 1.46 1.76 18.96
N LEU A 127 2.14 0.98 18.12
CA LEU A 127 2.52 1.38 16.77
C LEU A 127 1.26 1.60 15.94
N THR A 128 1.30 2.61 15.07
CA THR A 128 0.31 2.67 13.98
C THR A 128 0.67 1.58 12.98
N TYR A 129 -0.33 0.81 12.52
CA TYR A 129 -0.12 -0.22 11.51
C TYR A 129 -1.29 -0.31 10.52
N SER A 130 -1.03 -0.90 9.36
CA SER A 130 -2.04 -1.26 8.37
C SER A 130 -1.58 -2.48 7.59
N ILE A 131 -2.47 -3.44 7.37
CA ILE A 131 -2.26 -4.57 6.46
C ILE A 131 -2.84 -4.20 5.09
N ASN A 132 -2.14 -4.51 3.99
CA ASN A 132 -2.66 -4.22 2.65
C ASN A 132 -3.81 -5.17 2.27
N PRO A 133 -4.65 -4.84 1.26
CA PRO A 133 -5.80 -5.67 0.89
C PRO A 133 -5.48 -7.15 0.57
N SER A 134 -4.37 -7.42 -0.12
CA SER A 134 -3.90 -8.77 -0.43
C SER A 134 -3.29 -9.51 0.77
N LYS A 135 -3.11 -8.80 1.89
CA LYS A 135 -2.53 -9.27 3.16
C LYS A 135 -1.11 -9.80 3.04
N THR A 136 -0.33 -9.25 2.12
CA THR A 136 1.06 -9.65 1.86
C THR A 136 2.08 -8.66 2.43
N VAL A 137 1.63 -7.46 2.79
CA VAL A 137 2.46 -6.36 3.29
C VAL A 137 1.81 -5.73 4.51
N VAL A 138 2.63 -5.46 5.53
CA VAL A 138 2.27 -4.66 6.71
C VAL A 138 3.03 -3.35 6.63
N LEU A 139 2.33 -2.24 6.81
CA LEU A 139 2.91 -0.92 7.02
C LEU A 139 2.90 -0.60 8.51
N THR A 140 3.97 0.01 9.02
CA THR A 140 4.04 0.53 10.39
C THR A 140 4.57 1.95 10.42
N ILE A 141 4.18 2.71 11.45
CA ILE A 141 4.79 3.98 11.84
C ILE A 141 5.10 3.91 13.34
N ASP A 142 6.36 4.17 13.68
CA ASP A 142 6.82 4.20 15.07
C ASP A 142 6.75 5.60 15.70
N LYS A 143 7.18 5.70 16.96
CA LYS A 143 7.22 6.97 17.72
C LYS A 143 8.13 8.03 17.11
N ASN A 144 9.15 7.63 16.34
CA ASN A 144 10.04 8.54 15.61
C ASN A 144 9.46 8.93 14.24
N GLN A 145 8.23 8.50 13.95
CA GLN A 145 7.54 8.69 12.68
C GLN A 145 8.31 8.05 11.52
N ASP A 146 9.04 6.96 11.79
CA ASP A 146 9.63 6.11 10.78
C ASP A 146 8.54 5.23 10.16
N MET A 147 8.19 5.52 8.92
CA MET A 147 7.29 4.67 8.13
C MET A 147 8.06 3.55 7.44
N LYS A 148 7.70 2.30 7.72
CA LYS A 148 8.28 1.08 7.17
C LYS A 148 7.21 0.14 6.63
N ILE A 149 7.57 -0.65 5.63
CA ILE A 149 6.79 -1.82 5.20
C ILE A 149 7.55 -3.11 5.51
N PHE A 150 6.80 -4.18 5.76
CA PHE A 150 7.27 -5.52 6.04
C PHE A 150 6.52 -6.53 5.18
N LYS A 151 7.25 -7.50 4.64
CA LYS A 151 6.69 -8.66 3.93
C LYS A 151 6.66 -9.89 4.83
N THR A 152 5.98 -10.94 4.37
CA THR A 152 5.84 -12.21 5.12
C THR A 152 7.14 -13.02 5.25
N ASP A 153 8.17 -12.68 4.49
CA ASP A 153 9.54 -13.18 4.62
C ASP A 153 10.41 -12.34 5.56
N LYS A 154 9.81 -11.37 6.28
CA LYS A 154 10.45 -10.37 7.14
C LYS A 154 11.33 -9.35 6.42
N ALA A 155 11.30 -9.30 5.08
CA ALA A 155 11.95 -8.21 4.36
C ALA A 155 11.31 -6.87 4.73
N GLU A 156 12.13 -5.89 5.11
CA GLU A 156 11.68 -4.55 5.51
C GLU A 156 12.23 -3.45 4.61
N VAL A 157 11.45 -2.38 4.42
CA VAL A 157 11.86 -1.21 3.64
C VAL A 157 11.33 0.06 4.29
N ILE A 158 12.22 1.04 4.48
CA ILE A 158 11.83 2.41 4.86
C ILE A 158 11.22 3.11 3.63
N ILE A 159 10.04 3.71 3.83
CA ILE A 159 9.25 4.32 2.75
C ILE A 159 8.83 5.77 3.02
N HIS A 160 9.22 6.39 4.14
CA HIS A 160 8.98 7.83 4.33
C HIS A 160 10.02 8.67 3.58
N ALA A 161 9.63 9.90 3.22
CA ALA A 161 10.56 10.89 2.72
C ALA A 161 11.50 11.36 3.85
N PRO A 162 12.84 11.29 3.68
CA PRO A 162 13.78 11.72 4.71
C PRO A 162 13.83 13.25 4.84
N ASN A 163 13.50 13.97 3.78
CA ASN A 163 13.43 15.42 3.74
C ASN A 163 12.33 15.90 2.79
N TYR A 164 11.99 17.18 2.92
CA TYR A 164 11.15 17.92 2.00
C TYR A 164 11.97 19.04 1.36
N ILE A 165 11.93 19.13 0.02
CA ILE A 165 12.59 20.19 -0.74
C ILE A 165 11.52 21.18 -1.19
N ALA A 166 11.56 22.39 -0.64
CA ALA A 166 10.62 23.44 -0.97
C ALA A 166 10.88 23.99 -2.40
N PRO A 167 9.90 24.67 -3.02
CA PRO A 167 10.06 25.21 -4.38
C PRO A 167 11.22 26.21 -4.55
N ASN A 168 11.64 26.85 -3.47
CA ASN A 168 12.80 27.76 -3.41
C ASN A 168 14.14 27.01 -3.29
N GLY A 169 14.14 25.67 -3.17
CA GLY A 169 15.32 24.83 -3.00
C GLY A 169 15.74 24.59 -1.55
N GLU A 170 15.03 25.16 -0.57
CA GLU A 170 15.29 24.93 0.85
C GLU A 170 14.96 23.49 1.24
N VAL A 171 15.84 22.88 2.05
CA VAL A 171 15.73 21.48 2.47
C VAL A 171 15.37 21.42 3.94
N PHE A 172 14.26 20.74 4.22
CA PHE A 172 13.80 20.46 5.57
C PHE A 172 14.01 18.98 5.87
N GLU A 173 14.96 18.68 6.75
CA GLU A 173 15.28 17.30 7.18
C GLU A 173 14.29 16.83 8.24
N LYS A 174 13.69 15.64 8.07
CA LYS A 174 12.64 15.11 8.96
C LYS A 174 13.02 15.19 10.43
N ASN A 175 14.16 14.58 10.78
CA ASN A 175 14.60 14.45 12.16
C ASN A 175 14.91 15.81 12.78
N ALA A 176 15.40 16.77 11.99
CA ALA A 176 15.63 18.13 12.46
C ALA A 176 14.31 18.86 12.73
N VAL A 177 13.33 18.73 11.83
CA VAL A 177 12.01 19.37 11.97
C VAL A 177 11.24 18.81 13.17
N ILE A 178 11.16 17.48 13.32
CA ILE A 178 10.48 16.83 14.46
C ILE A 178 11.13 17.24 15.79
N LYS A 179 12.46 17.38 15.82
CA LYS A 179 13.19 17.82 17.02
C LYS A 179 12.98 19.31 17.33
N THR A 180 12.77 20.14 16.30
CA THR A 180 12.64 21.60 16.45
C THR A 180 11.23 22.02 16.87
N TYR A 181 10.22 21.35 16.31
CA TYR A 181 8.82 21.68 16.53
C TYR A 181 8.13 20.54 17.28
N ASP A 182 7.84 20.78 18.56
CA ASP A 182 7.09 19.82 19.37
C ASP A 182 5.76 19.46 18.72
N ASN A 183 5.42 18.17 18.75
CA ASN A 183 4.20 17.59 18.15
C ASN A 183 4.08 17.74 16.61
N TYR A 184 5.16 18.06 15.91
CA TYR A 184 5.13 18.12 14.45
C TYR A 184 4.84 16.75 13.82
N LEU A 185 3.92 16.71 12.86
CA LEU A 185 3.51 15.48 12.17
C LEU A 185 4.19 15.41 10.80
N TRP A 186 5.24 14.61 10.68
CA TRP A 186 5.91 14.29 9.42
C TRP A 186 5.22 13.12 8.71
N ASN A 187 5.10 11.97 9.37
CA ASN A 187 4.25 10.87 8.92
C ASN A 187 3.57 10.26 10.15
N VAL A 188 2.28 10.45 10.28
CA VAL A 188 1.46 9.81 11.32
C VAL A 188 0.22 9.20 10.69
N GLU A 189 -0.39 8.23 11.38
CA GLU A 189 -1.64 7.57 10.94
C GLU A 189 -1.61 7.16 9.47
N ALA A 190 -1.17 5.94 9.15
CA ALA A 190 -1.10 5.45 7.79
C ALA A 190 -1.98 4.23 7.55
N LYS A 191 -2.68 4.22 6.41
CA LYS A 191 -3.54 3.11 5.98
C LYS A 191 -3.41 2.84 4.49
N PHE A 192 -3.43 1.57 4.11
CA PHE A 192 -3.46 1.18 2.71
C PHE A 192 -4.78 1.63 2.05
N ILE A 193 -4.67 2.17 0.84
CA ILE A 193 -5.81 2.47 -0.05
C ILE A 193 -5.90 1.46 -1.20
N SER A 194 -4.81 0.77 -1.49
CA SER A 194 -4.68 -0.35 -2.43
C SER A 194 -3.49 -1.22 -2.02
N ASP A 195 -3.18 -2.28 -2.77
CA ASP A 195 -1.99 -3.09 -2.50
C ASP A 195 -0.66 -2.36 -2.69
N THR A 196 -0.65 -1.26 -3.46
CA THR A 196 0.56 -0.53 -3.85
C THR A 196 0.61 0.90 -3.32
N LYS A 197 -0.45 1.36 -2.67
CA LYS A 197 -0.54 2.75 -2.18
C LYS A 197 -1.08 2.80 -0.76
N ALA A 198 -0.53 3.73 0.01
CA ALA A 198 -1.02 4.06 1.35
C ALA A 198 -1.23 5.57 1.50
N ALA A 199 -2.24 5.94 2.27
CA ALA A 199 -2.45 7.30 2.72
C ALA A 199 -1.84 7.48 4.11
N TYR A 200 -1.30 8.66 4.41
CA TYR A 200 -0.81 9.05 5.72
C TYR A 200 -1.06 10.53 5.99
N ILE A 201 -0.99 10.95 7.25
CA ILE A 201 -1.21 12.34 7.67
C ILE A 201 0.13 13.05 7.89
N SER A 202 0.22 14.30 7.43
CA SER A 202 1.42 15.14 7.58
C SER A 202 1.06 16.64 7.66
N ASN A 203 1.93 17.42 8.30
CA ASN A 203 1.93 18.89 8.24
C ASN A 203 2.69 19.44 7.04
N VAL A 204 3.53 18.61 6.38
CA VAL A 204 4.28 19.01 5.18
C VAL A 204 3.29 19.50 4.10
N PRO A 205 3.60 20.62 3.40
CA PRO A 205 4.89 21.31 3.31
C PRO A 205 5.08 22.48 4.30
N TYR A 206 4.24 22.61 5.32
CA TYR A 206 4.32 23.73 6.24
C TYR A 206 5.11 23.35 7.49
N PHE A 207 5.91 24.28 8.00
CA PHE A 207 6.78 24.09 9.16
C PHE A 207 6.52 25.19 10.19
N GLY A 208 6.50 24.83 11.48
CA GLY A 208 6.09 25.74 12.55
C GLY A 208 5.09 25.11 13.51
N TYR A 209 4.26 25.96 14.12
CA TYR A 209 3.25 25.61 15.12
C TYR A 209 1.83 25.87 14.60
N ASP A 210 0.83 25.24 15.22
CA ASP A 210 -0.60 25.37 14.88
C ASP A 210 -0.90 25.12 13.38
N LEU A 211 -0.24 24.12 12.81
CA LEU A 211 -0.33 23.81 11.39
C LEU A 211 -1.63 23.07 11.04
N ASN A 212 -2.02 23.16 9.76
CA ASN A 212 -3.04 22.27 9.23
C ASN A 212 -2.43 20.90 8.91
N LYS A 213 -3.27 19.88 8.92
CA LYS A 213 -2.95 18.53 8.50
C LYS A 213 -3.38 18.32 7.04
N TYR A 214 -2.62 17.49 6.34
CA TYR A 214 -2.87 17.07 4.98
C TYR A 214 -2.75 15.56 4.89
N ILE A 215 -3.58 14.97 4.05
CA ILE A 215 -3.43 13.58 3.61
C ILE A 215 -2.40 13.55 2.48
N TRP A 216 -1.43 12.66 2.61
CA TRP A 216 -0.44 12.35 1.60
C TRP A 216 -0.59 10.90 1.16
N ILE A 217 -0.28 10.64 -0.11
CA ILE A 217 -0.29 9.30 -0.70
C ILE A 217 1.15 8.91 -0.98
N VAL A 218 1.56 7.75 -0.49
CA VAL A 218 2.81 7.10 -0.85
C VAL A 218 2.51 5.91 -1.76
N ASP A 219 3.22 5.82 -2.86
CA ASP A 219 3.32 4.62 -3.68
C ASP A 219 4.48 3.77 -3.16
N ILE A 220 4.21 2.55 -2.68
CA ILE A 220 5.18 1.75 -1.92
C ILE A 220 6.34 1.25 -2.78
N ASP A 221 6.10 1.03 -4.07
CA ASP A 221 7.09 0.50 -5.01
C ASP A 221 8.05 1.60 -5.45
N SER A 222 7.50 2.74 -5.90
CA SER A 222 8.29 3.87 -6.38
C SER A 222 8.77 4.80 -5.27
N LYS A 223 8.22 4.68 -4.06
CA LYS A 223 8.43 5.58 -2.92
C LYS A 223 8.09 7.04 -3.25
N THR A 224 7.18 7.25 -4.18
CA THR A 224 6.76 8.60 -4.56
C THR A 224 5.64 9.08 -3.64
N HIS A 225 5.77 10.32 -3.16
CA HIS A 225 4.83 10.94 -2.25
C HIS A 225 4.09 12.07 -2.95
N THR A 226 2.76 12.10 -2.84
CA THR A 226 1.91 13.14 -3.41
C THR A 226 0.92 13.65 -2.37
N THR A 227 0.82 14.97 -2.23
CA THR A 227 -0.14 15.63 -1.33
C THR A 227 -1.53 15.67 -1.93
N LEU A 228 -2.56 15.38 -1.14
CA LEU A 228 -3.94 15.70 -1.46
C LEU A 228 -4.28 17.10 -0.94
N TRP A 229 -4.01 18.14 -1.73
CA TRP A 229 -4.19 19.53 -1.28
C TRP A 229 -5.59 19.86 -0.74
N ASN A 230 -6.62 19.25 -1.31
CA ASN A 230 -8.02 19.45 -0.90
C ASN A 230 -8.41 18.69 0.38
N SER A 231 -7.46 18.05 1.05
CA SER A 231 -7.64 17.36 2.35
C SER A 231 -7.22 18.21 3.56
N LYS A 232 -6.87 19.48 3.34
CA LYS A 232 -6.52 20.44 4.40
C LYS A 232 -7.58 20.46 5.50
N GLY A 233 -7.17 20.23 6.74
CA GLY A 233 -8.02 20.38 7.92
C GLY A 233 -7.23 20.55 9.21
N LYS A 234 -7.90 20.93 10.30
CA LYS A 234 -7.31 20.95 11.66
C LYS A 234 -7.44 19.57 12.32
N ASP A 235 -8.58 18.93 12.15
CA ASP A 235 -8.81 17.53 12.53
C ASP A 235 -8.91 16.65 11.27
N VAL A 236 -7.97 15.73 11.11
CA VAL A 236 -7.92 14.79 9.99
C VAL A 236 -7.69 13.40 10.57
N LYS A 237 -8.49 12.42 10.15
CA LYS A 237 -8.41 11.02 10.63
C LYS A 237 -8.58 10.05 9.48
N LEU A 238 -7.83 8.93 9.52
CA LEU A 238 -7.98 7.82 8.58
C LEU A 238 -8.81 6.68 9.20
N ASN A 239 -10.00 6.44 8.66
CA ASN A 239 -10.94 5.42 9.15
C ASN A 239 -10.76 4.10 8.38
N ASN A 240 -11.84 3.37 8.11
CA ASN A 240 -11.75 2.05 7.51
C ASN A 240 -11.70 2.10 5.98
N LEU A 241 -11.06 1.09 5.40
CA LEU A 241 -11.15 0.85 3.96
C LEU A 241 -12.52 0.28 3.63
N THR A 242 -13.21 0.89 2.67
CA THR A 242 -14.55 0.50 2.21
C THR A 242 -14.54 0.29 0.69
N ASP A 243 -15.65 -0.14 0.12
CA ASP A 243 -15.81 -0.29 -1.34
C ASP A 243 -15.59 1.03 -2.11
N LYS A 244 -15.86 2.19 -1.47
CA LYS A 244 -15.60 3.51 -2.06
C LYS A 244 -14.12 3.93 -1.97
N GLY A 245 -13.33 3.24 -1.15
CA GLY A 245 -11.98 3.62 -0.78
C GLY A 245 -11.82 3.83 0.72
N LEU A 246 -10.68 4.41 1.10
CA LEU A 246 -10.37 4.69 2.50
C LEU A 246 -11.23 5.85 2.98
N GLU A 247 -12.12 5.59 3.93
CA GLU A 247 -12.90 6.64 4.57
C GLU A 247 -11.98 7.56 5.39
N VAL A 248 -12.20 8.86 5.26
CA VAL A 248 -11.46 9.89 5.98
C VAL A 248 -12.41 10.93 6.55
N SER A 249 -12.12 11.42 7.75
CA SER A 249 -12.83 12.54 8.36
C SER A 249 -11.94 13.77 8.33
N ILE A 250 -12.42 14.86 7.71
CA ILE A 250 -11.72 16.15 7.64
C ILE A 250 -12.62 17.22 8.25
N ASP A 251 -12.23 17.72 9.41
CA ASP A 251 -13.00 18.70 10.22
C ASP A 251 -14.46 18.26 10.41
N GLY A 252 -14.66 16.97 10.70
CA GLY A 252 -15.98 16.35 10.90
C GLY A 252 -16.72 15.94 9.61
N ASN A 253 -16.20 16.29 8.42
CA ASN A 253 -16.80 15.88 7.14
C ASN A 253 -16.22 14.55 6.66
N VAL A 254 -17.10 13.58 6.41
CA VAL A 254 -16.72 12.29 5.84
C VAL A 254 -16.48 12.41 4.33
N LYS A 255 -15.35 11.86 3.88
CA LYS A 255 -14.93 11.74 2.48
C LYS A 255 -14.25 10.40 2.27
N TYR A 256 -13.85 10.10 1.03
CA TYR A 256 -13.11 8.88 0.71
C TYR A 256 -11.87 9.18 -0.13
N VAL A 257 -10.79 8.45 0.13
CA VAL A 257 -9.61 8.38 -0.76
C VAL A 257 -9.71 7.10 -1.56
N ASN A 258 -9.94 7.21 -2.87
CA ASN A 258 -10.05 6.05 -3.75
C ASN A 258 -8.68 5.39 -4.01
N GLN A 259 -8.68 4.23 -4.67
CA GLN A 259 -7.47 3.46 -4.98
C GLN A 259 -6.43 4.22 -5.84
N ASN A 260 -6.87 5.25 -6.58
CA ASN A 260 -5.99 6.11 -7.38
C ASN A 260 -5.34 7.24 -6.55
N GLY A 261 -5.64 7.32 -5.26
CA GLY A 261 -5.18 8.40 -4.39
C GLY A 261 -5.92 9.72 -4.68
N GLN A 262 -7.21 9.67 -4.99
CA GLN A 262 -8.03 10.87 -5.20
C GLN A 262 -9.07 11.00 -4.09
N LEU A 263 -9.27 12.24 -3.63
CA LEU A 263 -10.30 12.56 -2.65
C LEU A 263 -11.66 12.73 -3.34
N ILE A 264 -12.64 11.96 -2.91
CA ILE A 264 -14.04 11.95 -3.39
C ILE A 264 -15.00 12.09 -2.20
N ASN A 265 -16.28 12.39 -2.47
CA ASN A 265 -17.33 12.51 -1.46
C ASN A 265 -18.03 11.16 -1.22
#